data_AF-A0A538I5P4-F1
#
_entry.id   AF-A0A538I5P4-F1
#
_cell.length_a   1.000
_cell.length_b   1.000
_cell.length_c   1.000
_cell.angle_alpha   90.00
_cell.angle_beta   90.00
_cell.angle_gamma   90.00
#
_symmetry.space_group_name_H-M   'P 1'
#
loop_
_entity.id
_entity.type
_entity.pdbx_description
1 polymer ?
#
loop_
_entity_poly.entity_id
_entity_poly.type
_entity_poly.pdbx_seq_one_letter_code
_entity_poly.pdbx_strand_id
1 'polypeptide(L)' 'MHVAVSLGWSVVLAHALPRRPTLVQGVVAGLAIAAFDLGTIGRTFPRIRSLPLGPQLADHALYGAVVARVLAGRR' A
#
# COMPACT_ATOMS: atom_id res chain seq x y z
N MET A 1 -4.03 -5.84 -14.33
CA MET A 1 -4.10 -4.50 -13.71
C MET A 1 -3.67 -4.54 -12.24
N HIS A 2 -4.44 -5.17 -11.34
CA HIS A 2 -4.19 -5.06 -9.90
C HIS A 2 -2.80 -5.60 -9.50
N VAL A 3 -2.41 -6.76 -10.02
CA VAL A 3 -1.08 -7.36 -9.80
C VAL A 3 0.07 -6.42 -10.19
N ALA A 4 -0.03 -5.75 -11.33
CA ALA A 4 1.03 -4.85 -11.81
C ALA A 4 1.18 -3.63 -10.89
N VAL A 5 0.06 -3.07 -10.42
CA VAL A 5 0.05 -1.96 -9.47
C VAL A 5 0.63 -2.39 -8.12
N SER A 6 0.21 -3.54 -7.58
CA SER A 6 0.75 -4.08 -6.33
C SER A 6 2.25 -4.37 -6.43
N LEU A 7 2.73 -4.92 -7.55
CA LEU A 7 4.15 -5.14 -7.78
C LEU A 7 4.93 -3.82 -7.88
N GLY A 8 4.40 -2.83 -8.62
CA GLY A 8 5.00 -1.50 -8.73
C GLY A 8 5.18 -0.84 -7.36
N TRP A 9 4.14 -0.84 -6.53
CA TRP A 9 4.22 -0.34 -5.16
C TRP A 9 5.18 -1.16 -4.29
N SER A 10 5.24 -2.49 -4.47
CA SER A 10 6.17 -3.34 -3.72
C SER A 10 7.63 -2.99 -4.02
N VAL A 11 7.95 -2.66 -5.28
CA VAL A 11 9.28 -2.17 -5.67
C VAL A 11 9.58 -0.82 -5.03
N VAL A 12 8.65 0.14 -5.10
CA VAL A 12 8.79 1.46 -4.46
C VAL A 12 9.06 1.30 -2.95
N LEU A 13 8.27 0.47 -2.27
CA LEU A 13 8.44 0.21 -0.83
C LEU A 13 9.76 -0.49 -0.52
N ALA A 14 10.24 -1.41 -1.36
CA ALA A 14 11.53 -2.06 -1.18
C ALA A 14 12.71 -1.08 -1.22
N HIS A 15 12.57 0.02 -1.96
CA HIS A 15 13.57 1.10 -2.02
C HIS A 15 13.38 2.17 -0.94
N ALA A 16 12.13 2.46 -0.56
CA ALA A 16 11.81 3.53 0.38
C ALA A 16 11.93 3.11 1.86
N LEU A 17 11.64 1.84 2.17
CA LEU A 17 11.69 1.33 3.53
C LEU A 17 13.10 0.87 3.93
N PRO A 18 13.44 0.85 5.23
CA PRO A 18 14.69 0.27 5.71
C PRO A 18 14.83 -1.19 5.29
N ARG A 19 16.06 -1.72 5.28
CA ARG A 19 16.34 -3.14 4.99
C ARG A 19 15.53 -4.14 5.83
N ARG A 20 15.12 -3.75 7.04
CA ARG A 20 14.27 -4.54 7.94
C ARG A 20 13.17 -3.64 8.51
N PRO A 21 12.09 -3.40 7.74
CA PRO A 21 11.03 -2.54 8.21
C PRO A 21 10.22 -3.23 9.31
N THR A 22 9.72 -2.44 10.25
CA THR A 22 8.76 -2.92 11.23
C THR A 22 7.37 -3.04 10.61
N LEU A 23 6.47 -3.78 11.28
CA LEU A 23 5.08 -3.89 10.85
C LEU A 23 4.38 -2.53 10.84
N VAL A 24 4.66 -1.67 11.84
CA VAL A 24 4.13 -0.30 11.91
C VAL A 24 4.59 0.54 10.72
N GLN A 25 5.88 0.46 10.35
CA GLN A 25 6.40 1.16 9.17
C GLN A 25 5.69 0.70 7.88
N GLY A 26 5.42 -0.61 7.76
CA GLY A 26 4.63 -1.15 6.66
C GLY A 26 3.21 -0.60 6.61
N VAL A 27 2.49 -0.64 7.74
CA VAL A 27 1.12 -0.12 7.83
C VAL A 27 1.06 1.37 7.47
N VAL A 28 1.96 2.18 8.04
CA VAL A 28 2.03 3.61 7.74
C VAL A 28 2.30 3.86 6.27
N ALA A 29 3.24 3.11 5.67
CA ALA A 29 3.53 3.23 4.24
C ALA A 29 2.34 2.80 3.36
N GLY A 30 1.63 1.73 3.73
CA GLY A 30 0.40 1.32 3.07
C GLY A 30 -0.69 2.39 3.12
N LEU A 31 -0.91 3.00 4.29
CA LEU A 31 -1.85 4.12 4.43
C LEU A 31 -1.43 5.36 3.64
N ALA A 32 -0.12 5.63 3.51
CA ALA A 32 0.38 6.70 2.65
C ALA A 32 0.06 6.42 1.17
N ILE A 33 0.19 5.16 0.72
CA ILE A 33 -0.27 4.74 -0.61
C ILE A 33 -1.78 4.95 -0.74
N ALA A 34 -2.58 4.58 0.25
CA ALA A 34 -4.03 4.79 0.21
C ALA A 34 -4.39 6.27 0.06
N ALA A 35 -3.72 7.15 0.81
CA ALA A 35 -3.92 8.59 0.71
C ALA A 35 -3.59 9.12 -0.70
N PHE A 36 -2.52 8.60 -1.30
CA PHE A 36 -2.15 8.94 -2.67
C PHE A 36 -3.14 8.36 -3.70
N ASP A 37 -3.38 7.05 -3.70
CA ASP A 37 -4.20 6.34 -4.68
C ASP A 37 -5.65 6.82 -4.63
N LEU A 38 -6.26 6.95 -3.44
CA LEU A 38 -7.64 7.39 -3.30
C LEU A 38 -7.79 8.91 -3.45
N GLY A 39 -6.81 9.68 -2.99
CA GLY A 39 -6.81 11.14 -3.04
C GLY A 39 -6.50 11.70 -4.44
N THR A 40 -5.76 10.98 -5.27
CA THR A 40 -5.41 11.43 -6.63
C THR A 40 -6.16 10.64 -7.68
N ILE A 41 -5.89 9.34 -7.81
CA ILE A 41 -6.41 8.46 -8.86
C ILE A 41 -7.89 8.15 -8.63
N GLY A 42 -8.28 7.82 -7.40
CA GLY A 42 -9.65 7.47 -7.03
C GLY A 42 -10.67 8.57 -7.30
N ARG A 43 -10.24 9.84 -7.31
CA ARG A 43 -11.10 10.98 -7.68
C ARG A 43 -11.50 10.99 -9.15
N THR A 44 -10.67 10.42 -10.01
CA THR A 44 -10.86 10.38 -11.47
C THR A 44 -11.73 9.21 -11.91
N PHE A 45 -11.88 8.17 -11.08
CA PHE A 45 -12.66 6.97 -11.39
C PHE A 45 -13.92 6.90 -10.50
N PRO A 46 -15.11 7.25 -11.02
CA PRO A 46 -16.35 7.27 -10.24
C PRO A 46 -16.66 5.96 -9.51
N ARG A 47 -16.32 4.83 -10.15
CA ARG A 47 -16.50 3.48 -9.57
C ARG A 47 -15.67 3.25 -8.31
N ILE A 48 -14.45 3.80 -8.25
CA ILE A 48 -13.58 3.66 -7.06
C ILE A 48 -14.07 4.61 -5.97
N ARG A 49 -14.43 5.85 -6.35
CA ARG A 49 -14.96 6.85 -5.41
C ARG A 49 -16.25 6.42 -4.71
N SER A 50 -17.08 5.60 -5.34
CA SER A 50 -18.32 5.08 -4.74
C SER A 50 -18.09 3.94 -3.73
N LEU A 51 -16.87 3.40 -3.63
CA LEU A 51 -16.58 2.32 -2.70
C LEU A 51 -16.46 2.83 -1.25
N PRO A 52 -16.82 2.03 -0.24
CA PRO A 52 -16.61 2.38 1.16
C PRO A 52 -15.13 2.64 1.46
N LEU A 53 -14.82 3.73 2.17
CA LEU A 53 -13.44 4.13 2.47
C LEU A 53 -12.75 3.19 3.46
N GLY A 54 -13.46 2.76 4.52
CA GLY A 54 -12.90 1.92 5.58
C GLY A 54 -12.23 0.63 5.06
N PRO A 55 -12.93 -0.19 4.25
CA PRO A 55 -12.34 -1.37 3.61
C PRO A 55 -11.13 -1.07 2.73
N GLN A 56 -11.14 0.05 1.99
CA GLN A 56 -10.00 0.43 1.15
C GLN A 56 -8.76 0.80 1.99
N LEU A 57 -8.95 1.52 3.09
CA LEU A 57 -7.86 1.83 4.02
C LEU A 57 -7.31 0.56 4.69
N ALA A 58 -8.20 -0.37 5.10
CA ALA A 58 -7.81 -1.63 5.70
C ALA A 58 -7.01 -2.51 4.73
N ASP A 59 -7.43 -2.58 3.46
CA ASP A 59 -6.72 -3.30 2.40
C ASP A 59 -5.30 -2.76 2.21
N HIS A 60 -5.14 -1.44 2.13
CA HIS A 60 -3.83 -0.80 1.99
C HIS A 60 -2.93 -0.97 3.21
N ALA A 61 -3.50 -0.88 4.42
CA ALA A 61 -2.77 -1.13 5.66
C ALA A 61 -2.27 -2.58 5.72
N LEU A 62 -3.12 -3.55 5.35
CA LEU A 62 -2.76 -4.96 5.30
C LEU A 62 -1.70 -5.22 4.23
N TYR A 63 -1.86 -4.65 3.03
CA TYR A 63 -0.87 -4.72 1.96
C TYR A 63 0.50 -4.23 2.43
N GLY A 64 0.57 -3.03 3.04
CA GLY A 64 1.81 -2.48 3.58
C GLY A 64 2.44 -3.35 4.67
N ALA A 65 1.62 -3.90 5.57
CA ALA A 65 2.09 -4.84 6.60
C ALA A 65 2.68 -6.12 6.00
N VAL A 66 2.03 -6.71 4.99
CA VAL A 66 2.51 -7.91 4.28
C VAL A 66 3.83 -7.62 3.58
N VAL A 67 3.95 -6.50 2.85
CA VAL A 67 5.19 -6.13 2.16
C VAL A 67 6.32 -5.94 3.18
N ALA A 68 6.09 -5.21 4.28
CA ALA A 68 7.09 -5.03 5.32
C ALA A 68 7.54 -6.37 5.93
N ARG A 69 6.59 -7.28 6.19
CA ARG A 69 6.91 -8.61 6.71
C ARG A 69 7.75 -9.44 5.74
N VAL A 70 7.45 -9.37 4.44
CA VAL A 70 8.23 -10.02 3.39
C VAL A 70 9.63 -9.42 3.32
N LEU A 71 9.77 -8.09 3.26
CA LEU A 71 11.06 -7.41 3.21
C LEU A 71 11.93 -7.69 4.44
N ALA A 72 11.35 -7.68 5.64
CA ALA A 72 12.06 -8.01 6.87
C ALA A 72 12.56 -9.47 6.89
N GLY A 73 11.85 -10.37 6.19
CA GLY A 73 12.19 -11.78 6.04
C GLY A 73 13.13 -12.10 4.87
N ARG A 74 13.38 -11.16 3.96
CA ARG A 74 14.39 -11.32 2.89
C ARG A 74 15.79 -11.19 3.49
N ARG A 75 16.30 -12.31 3.99
CA ARG A 75 17.73 -12.56 4.17
C ARG A 75 18.07 -13.84 3.45
#